data_AF-A0A951L0G6-F1
#
_entry.id   AF-A0A951L0G6-F1
#
_cell.length_a   1.000
_cell.length_b   1.000
_cell.length_c   1.000
_cell.angle_alpha   90.00
_cell.angle_beta   90.00
_cell.angle_gamma   90.00
#
_symmetry.space_group_name_H-M   'P 1'
#
loop_
_entity.id
_entity.type
_entity.pdbx_description
1 polymer ?
#
loop_
_entity_poly.entity_id
_entity_poly.type
_entity_poly.pdbx_seq_one_letter_code
_entity_poly.pdbx_strand_id
1 'polypeptide(L)'
;MSTKPDIVLVHGFWGGAAHWAKVIVELDRRGYDALHAVENPLTSLADDAARTQSMVRQVDGPVLLVGHSYGGAVITEAGGLENV
;
A
#
# COMPACT_ATOMS: atom_id res chain seq x y z
N MET A 1 -10.50 -22.40 -1.86
CA MET A 1 -10.89 -20.99 -1.66
C MET A 1 -9.70 -20.15 -2.10
N SER A 2 -9.86 -19.21 -3.04
CA SER A 2 -8.75 -18.31 -3.39
C SER A 2 -8.58 -17.33 -2.24
N THR A 3 -7.43 -17.37 -1.57
CA THR A 3 -7.06 -16.34 -0.59
C THR A 3 -6.92 -15.02 -1.35
N LYS A 4 -7.65 -13.99 -0.92
CA LYS A 4 -7.49 -12.64 -1.47
C LYS A 4 -6.11 -12.11 -1.08
N PRO A 5 -5.44 -11.31 -1.93
CA PRO A 5 -4.18 -10.68 -1.56
C PRO A 5 -4.41 -9.60 -0.49
N ASP A 6 -3.37 -9.32 0.28
CA ASP A 6 -3.35 -8.19 1.20
C ASP A 6 -3.18 -6.91 0.39
N ILE A 7 -3.98 -5.89 0.66
CA ILE A 7 -3.97 -4.65 -0.11
C ILE A 7 -3.16 -3.60 0.63
N VAL A 8 -2.08 -3.12 0.00
CA VAL A 8 -1.24 -2.04 0.53
C VAL A 8 -1.52 -0.76 -0.25
N LEU A 9 -2.09 0.21 0.46
CA LEU A 9 -2.57 1.49 -0.05
C LEU A 9 -1.51 2.58 0.17
N VAL A 10 -1.06 3.22 -0.91
CA VAL A 10 0.03 4.21 -0.91
C VAL A 10 -0.51 5.57 -1.37
N HIS A 11 -0.49 6.56 -0.47
CA HIS A 11 -1.00 7.91 -0.76
C HIS A 11 -0.05 8.71 -1.67
N GLY A 12 -0.58 9.79 -2.26
CA GLY A 12 0.19 10.75 -3.03
C GLY A 12 0.76 11.90 -2.18
N PHE A 13 1.35 12.91 -2.83
CA PHE A 13 1.83 14.12 -2.17
C PHE A 13 0.72 14.85 -1.43
N TRP A 14 1.10 15.57 -0.36
CA TRP A 14 0.21 16.34 0.52
C TRP A 14 -0.91 15.51 1.17
N GLY A 15 -0.78 14.19 1.13
CA GLY A 15 -1.64 13.24 1.82
C GLY A 15 -0.93 12.54 2.97
N GLY A 16 -1.63 11.57 3.55
CA GLY A 16 -1.13 10.62 4.54
C GLY A 16 -1.97 9.35 4.48
N ALA A 17 -1.71 8.37 5.35
CA ALA A 17 -2.44 7.11 5.39
C ALA A 17 -3.95 7.31 5.58
N ALA A 18 -4.36 8.35 6.32
CA ALA A 18 -5.74 8.72 6.56
C ALA A 18 -6.54 9.05 5.28
N HIS A 19 -5.87 9.37 4.16
CA HIS A 19 -6.51 9.55 2.85
C HIS A 19 -7.40 8.35 2.49
N TRP A 20 -7.00 7.15 2.92
CA TRP A 20 -7.67 5.90 2.59
C TRP A 20 -8.80 5.51 3.54
N ALA A 21 -9.08 6.29 4.60
CA ALA A 21 -10.02 5.88 5.66
C ALA A 21 -11.40 5.42 5.14
N LYS A 22 -11.99 6.16 4.20
CA LYS A 22 -13.30 5.80 3.60
C LYS A 22 -13.18 4.61 2.63
N VAL A 23 -12.06 4.47 1.94
CA VAL A 23 -11.81 3.36 1.02
C VAL A 23 -11.64 2.06 1.80
N ILE A 24 -10.90 2.09 2.90
CA ILE A 24 -10.72 0.94 3.80
C ILE A 24 -12.08 0.44 4.29
N VAL A 25 -12.95 1.32 4.78
CA VAL A 25 -14.30 0.95 5.23
C VAL A 25 -15.12 0.30 4.11
N GLU A 26 -15.00 0.79 2.88
CA GLU A 26 -15.75 0.24 1.75
C GLU A 26 -15.18 -1.10 1.26
N LEU A 27 -13.86 -1.29 1.30
CA LEU A 27 -13.20 -2.55 0.95
C LEU A 27 -13.49 -3.64 2.00
N ASP A 28 -13.43 -3.29 3.27
CA ASP A 28 -13.81 -4.18 4.39
C ASP A 28 -15.25 -4.69 4.23
N ARG A 29 -16.21 -3.80 3.91
CA ARG A 29 -17.60 -4.19 3.59
C ARG A 29 -17.75 -5.16 2.42
N ARG A 30 -16.77 -5.21 1.52
CA ARG A 30 -16.72 -6.14 0.38
C ARG A 30 -15.92 -7.41 0.70
N GLY A 31 -15.56 -7.61 1.97
CA GLY A 31 -14.84 -8.76 2.50
C GLY A 31 -13.37 -8.78 2.11
N TYR A 32 -12.74 -7.61 1.99
CA TYR A 32 -11.28 -7.50 1.94
C TYR A 32 -10.79 -7.18 3.34
N ASP A 33 -10.23 -8.18 4.02
CA ASP A 33 -10.00 -8.10 5.46
C ASP A 33 -8.54 -7.72 5.81
N ALA A 34 -7.62 -7.85 4.85
CA ALA A 34 -6.21 -7.51 4.99
C ALA A 34 -5.88 -6.21 4.21
N LEU A 35 -6.02 -5.08 4.90
CA LEU A 35 -5.88 -3.73 4.34
C LEU A 35 -4.84 -2.94 5.14
N HIS A 36 -3.83 -2.40 4.45
CA HIS A 36 -2.73 -1.65 5.05
C HIS A 36 -2.58 -0.29 4.37
N ALA A 37 -2.70 0.81 5.09
CA ALA A 37 -2.35 2.13 4.58
C ALA A 37 -0.95 2.52 5.04
N VAL A 38 -0.08 2.86 4.09
CA VAL A 38 1.29 3.28 4.38
C VAL A 38 1.31 4.78 4.65
N GLU A 39 1.87 5.18 5.79
CA GLU A 39 2.23 6.58 6.06
C GLU A 39 3.66 6.81 5.56
N ASN A 40 3.79 7.48 4.42
CA ASN A 40 5.08 7.77 3.79
C ASN A 40 5.68 9.09 4.35
N PRO A 41 7.00 9.14 4.55
CA PRO A 41 7.66 10.33 5.08
C PRO A 41 7.64 11.53 4.11
N LEU A 42 7.49 11.30 2.80
CA LEU A 42 7.54 12.32 1.74
C LEU A 42 8.85 13.14 1.74
N THR A 43 9.95 12.52 2.21
CA THR A 43 11.29 13.11 2.23
C THR A 43 12.06 12.84 0.94
N SER A 44 11.87 11.65 0.34
CA SER A 44 12.41 11.26 -0.96
C SER A 44 11.66 10.05 -1.51
N LEU A 45 11.72 9.84 -2.84
CA LEU A 45 11.14 8.65 -3.48
C LEU A 45 11.72 7.35 -2.92
N ALA A 46 13.04 7.31 -2.65
CA ALA A 46 13.72 6.14 -2.12
C ALA A 46 13.24 5.81 -0.69
N ASP A 47 13.07 6.82 0.17
CA ASP A 47 12.57 6.61 1.53
C ASP A 47 11.10 6.14 1.53
N ASP A 48 10.27 6.71 0.66
CA ASP A 48 8.86 6.34 0.51
C ASP A 48 8.71 4.89 -0.02
N ALA A 49 9.55 4.52 -0.98
CA ALA A 49 9.62 3.15 -1.50
C ALA A 49 10.09 2.17 -0.42
N ALA A 50 11.16 2.50 0.32
CA ALA A 50 11.68 1.68 1.41
C ALA A 50 10.65 1.50 2.54
N ARG A 51 9.89 2.56 2.87
CA ARG A 51 8.80 2.50 3.85
C ARG A 51 7.69 1.55 3.40
N THR A 52 7.32 1.61 2.11
CA THR A 52 6.32 0.72 1.49
C THR A 52 6.82 -0.73 1.47
N GLN A 53 8.05 -0.98 1.01
CA GLN A 53 8.67 -2.32 1.02
C GLN A 53 8.74 -2.92 2.43
N SER A 54 9.01 -2.10 3.45
CA SER A 54 9.03 -2.55 4.85
C SER A 54 7.66 -3.02 5.33
N MET A 55 6.57 -2.44 4.83
CA MET A 55 5.21 -2.94 5.08
C MET A 55 4.97 -4.27 4.35
N VAL A 56 5.32 -4.33 3.06
CA VAL A 56 5.14 -5.54 2.22
C VAL A 56 5.87 -6.76 2.81
N ARG A 57 7.09 -6.58 3.35
CA ARG A 57 7.88 -7.66 3.96
C ARG A 57 7.29 -8.23 5.26
N GLN A 58 6.29 -7.57 5.85
CA GLN A 58 5.57 -8.07 7.03
C GLN A 58 4.34 -8.92 6.65
N VAL A 59 4.04 -9.04 5.36
CA VAL A 59 2.93 -9.83 4.83
C VAL A 59 3.44 -11.19 4.38
N ASP A 60 2.88 -12.26 4.93
CA ASP A 60 3.28 -13.65 4.63
C ASP A 60 2.74 -14.18 3.27
N GLY A 61 1.95 -13.39 2.55
CA GLY A 61 1.25 -13.79 1.33
C GLY A 61 1.35 -12.79 0.16
N PRO A 62 0.55 -13.00 -0.91
CA PRO A 62 0.50 -12.10 -2.06
C PRO A 62 -0.02 -10.71 -1.66
N VAL A 63 0.61 -9.68 -2.20
CA VAL A 63 0.28 -8.27 -1.95
C VAL A 63 -0.20 -7.61 -3.24
N LEU A 64 -1.25 -6.80 -3.12
CA LEU A 64 -1.67 -5.87 -4.16
C LEU A 64 -1.27 -4.45 -3.75
N LEU A 65 -0.32 -3.85 -4.46
CA LEU A 65 0.02 -2.43 -4.31
C LEU A 65 -0.98 -1.53 -5.03
N VAL A 66 -1.50 -0.51 -4.34
CA VAL A 66 -2.40 0.49 -4.90
C VAL A 66 -1.85 1.89 -4.60
N GLY A 67 -1.39 2.57 -5.65
CA GLY A 67 -0.83 3.92 -5.56
C GLY A 67 -1.79 4.97 -6.11
N HIS A 68 -2.03 6.05 -5.36
CA HIS A 68 -2.76 7.22 -5.85
C HIS A 68 -1.81 8.38 -6.17
N SER A 69 -1.92 8.98 -7.35
CA SER A 69 -1.08 10.11 -7.78
C SER A 69 0.42 9.80 -7.61
N TYR A 70 1.18 10.59 -6.84
CA TYR A 70 2.58 10.30 -6.51
C TYR A 70 2.80 8.90 -5.90
N GLY A 71 1.82 8.34 -5.20
CA GLY A 71 1.86 6.96 -4.71
C GLY A 71 2.08 5.96 -5.86
N GLY A 72 1.68 6.29 -7.09
CA GLY A 72 1.98 5.53 -8.30
C GLY A 72 3.48 5.42 -8.59
N ALA A 73 4.25 6.50 -8.43
CA ALA A 73 5.70 6.48 -8.55
C ALA A 73 6.34 5.62 -7.44
N VAL A 74 5.84 5.77 -6.20
CA VAL A 74 6.31 4.99 -5.05
C VAL A 74 6.10 3.49 -5.26
N ILE A 75 4.91 3.06 -5.71
CA ILE A 75 4.66 1.63 -5.95
C ILE A 75 5.44 1.08 -7.15
N THR A 76 5.79 1.93 -8.11
CA THR A 76 6.63 1.53 -9.25
C THR A 76 8.06 1.23 -8.78
N GLU A 77 8.62 2.06 -7.91
CA GLU A 77 9.94 1.83 -7.30
C GLU A 77 9.90 0.64 -6.31
N ALA A 78 8.82 0.52 -5.54
CA ALA A 78 8.69 -0.52 -4.52
C ALA A 78 8.32 -1.92 -5.07
N GLY A 79 7.74 -1.99 -6.27
CA GLY A 79 7.05 -3.18 -6.80
C GLY A 79 7.92 -4.37 -7.21
N GLY A 80 9.23 -4.33 -6.98
CA GLY A 80 10.16 -5.41 -7.32
C GLY A 80 10.25 -6.54 -6.29
N LEU A 81 9.38 -6.58 -5.27
CA LEU A 81 9.36 -7.65 -4.27
C LEU A 81 8.65 -8.89 -4.80
N GLU A 82 9.12 -10.09 -4.44
CA GLU A 82 8.63 -11.36 -5.00
C GLU A 82 7.14 -11.64 -4.75
N ASN A 83 6.58 -11.07 -3.68
CA ASN A 83 5.19 -11.27 -3.27
C ASN A 83 4.24 -10.15 -3.73
N VAL A 84 4.68 -9.24 -4.61
CA VAL A 84 3.91 -8.12 -5.14
C VAL A 84 3.45 -8.37 -6.58
#